data_AF-A0AA39CRX8-F1
#
_entry.id   AF-A0AA39CRX8-F1
#
_cell.length_a   1.000
_cell.length_b   1.000
_cell.length_c   1.000
_cell.angle_alpha   90.00
_cell.angle_beta   90.00
_cell.angle_gamma   90.00
#
_symmetry.space_group_name_H-M   'P 1'
#
loop_
_entity.id
_entity.type
_entity.pdbx_description
1 polymer ?
#
loop_
_entity_poly.entity_id
_entity_poly.type
_entity_poly.pdbx_seq_one_letter_code
_entity_poly.pdbx_strand_id
1 'polypeptide(L)'
;MGLSLGTDLEARFLAVAQRGRTAWLAGDIAEAEHRFLESWDMIPEPKSAYDYGQIISYGMAVFYRDTAQFEKARQWTMVARGIYGEGETASVSMDELAATIHFESGDLEEAYVLFEPHYRNFSSTHGVDLLNAEEPVELPSSIRQGPSRIRHKDVRTTTSGQSRRHLSLAIRTFVSENEAMTTQRADAAARRALILDAADHVFGQHGVTAPLDLVVERAEVGRATLYRNFPDRTALIQALLQRTVDRIRRQVEQLGDRDDALFEVFEGMAQRIVDSPALADYWRAVDSDVPAMRTARETVRDLLEAPIARAKAAGLCRPDLEKTDISLISGMLGAALRGKTRDERAQLAGRALQLLRGGLQGAASGER
;
A
#
# COMPACT_ATOMS: atom_id res chain seq x y z
N MET A 1 -32.44 25.63 6.12
CA MET A 1 -31.71 26.25 7.24
C MET A 1 -31.57 25.15 8.27
N GLY A 2 -30.35 24.65 8.51
CA GLY A 2 -30.13 23.51 9.39
C GLY A 2 -30.29 23.90 10.86
N LEU A 3 -31.01 23.07 11.62
CA LEU A 3 -31.17 23.21 13.06
C LEU A 3 -29.89 22.73 13.77
N SER A 4 -29.47 23.46 14.80
CA SER A 4 -28.42 23.02 15.72
C SER A 4 -29.04 22.06 16.75
N LEU A 5 -28.31 21.00 17.12
CA LEU A 5 -28.64 20.22 18.32
C LEU A 5 -28.46 21.17 19.50
N GLY A 6 -29.48 21.35 20.36
CA GLY A 6 -29.34 22.24 21.53
C GLY A 6 -28.06 21.93 22.34
N THR A 7 -27.49 22.95 23.00
CA THR A 7 -26.10 22.94 23.52
C THR A 7 -25.71 21.69 24.34
N ASP A 8 -26.62 21.17 25.17
CA ASP A 8 -26.37 19.95 25.96
C ASP A 8 -26.29 18.67 25.10
N LEU A 9 -27.19 18.53 24.13
CA LEU A 9 -27.21 17.39 23.22
C LEU A 9 -26.01 17.41 22.27
N GLU A 10 -25.62 18.60 21.81
CA GLU A 10 -24.43 18.83 20.98
C GLU A 10 -23.14 18.40 21.69
N ALA A 11 -22.98 18.78 22.97
CA ALA A 11 -21.82 18.39 23.77
C ALA A 11 -21.73 16.87 23.97
N ARG A 12 -22.86 16.21 24.26
CA ARG A 12 -22.91 14.74 24.41
C ARG A 12 -22.63 14.04 23.08
N PHE A 13 -23.22 14.51 21.98
CA PHE A 13 -22.98 13.99 20.63
C PHE A 13 -21.48 14.02 20.31
N LEU A 14 -20.82 15.17 20.52
CA LEU A 14 -19.39 15.33 20.25
C LEU A 14 -18.53 14.41 21.12
N ALA A 15 -18.89 14.23 22.39
CA ALA A 15 -18.15 13.35 23.30
C ALA A 15 -18.21 11.88 22.85
N VAL A 16 -19.38 11.39 22.42
CA VAL A 16 -19.55 10.03 21.89
C VAL A 16 -18.80 9.88 20.57
N ALA A 17 -18.98 10.82 19.65
CA ALA A 17 -18.28 10.85 18.37
C ALA A 17 -16.75 10.81 18.54
N GLN A 18 -16.22 11.57 19.50
CA GLN A 18 -14.78 11.62 19.77
C GLN A 18 -14.25 10.29 20.33
N ARG A 19 -15.02 9.59 21.17
CA ARG A 19 -14.68 8.23 21.61
C ARG A 19 -14.65 7.25 20.44
N GLY A 20 -15.63 7.33 19.54
CA GLY A 20 -15.63 6.54 18.31
C GLY A 20 -14.39 6.78 17.45
N ARG A 21 -13.99 8.04 17.29
CA ARG A 21 -12.74 8.40 16.59
C ARG A 21 -11.49 7.89 17.30
N THR A 22 -11.43 7.96 18.62
CA THR A 22 -10.31 7.39 19.39
C THR A 22 -10.22 5.88 19.22
N ALA A 23 -11.34 5.16 19.31
CA ALA A 23 -11.41 3.72 19.07
C ALA A 23 -10.97 3.37 17.65
N TRP A 24 -11.43 4.14 16.65
CA TRP A 24 -11.04 3.95 15.25
C TRP A 24 -9.54 4.11 15.05
N LEU A 25 -8.94 5.18 15.60
CA LEU A 25 -7.49 5.39 15.53
C LEU A 25 -6.68 4.34 16.30
N ALA A 26 -7.27 3.72 17.33
CA ALA A 26 -6.67 2.61 18.05
C ALA A 26 -6.85 1.25 17.36
N GLY A 27 -7.59 1.19 16.24
CA GLY A 27 -7.88 -0.04 15.50
C GLY A 27 -9.04 -0.87 16.05
N ASP A 28 -9.75 -0.39 17.08
CA ASP A 28 -10.95 -1.05 17.60
C ASP A 28 -12.18 -0.64 16.77
N ILE A 29 -12.38 -1.37 15.67
CA ILE A 29 -13.42 -1.06 14.69
C ILE A 29 -14.83 -1.30 15.25
N ALA A 30 -15.00 -2.29 16.13
CA ALA A 30 -16.30 -2.63 16.70
C ALA A 30 -16.77 -1.52 17.66
N GLU A 31 -15.88 -1.04 18.54
CA GLU A 31 -16.21 0.07 19.43
C GLU A 31 -16.40 1.38 18.64
N ALA A 32 -15.59 1.63 17.61
CA ALA A 32 -15.76 2.78 16.74
C ALA A 32 -17.14 2.80 16.07
N GLU A 33 -17.54 1.68 15.47
CA GLU A 33 -18.84 1.50 14.83
C GLU A 33 -19.99 1.73 15.82
N HIS A 34 -19.90 1.13 17.00
CA HIS A 34 -20.90 1.29 18.06
C HIS A 34 -21.09 2.77 18.44
N ARG A 35 -20.01 3.51 18.66
CA ARG A 35 -20.05 4.93 19.05
C ARG A 35 -20.55 5.84 17.93
N PHE A 36 -20.23 5.55 16.68
CA PHE A 36 -20.75 6.35 15.57
C PHE A 36 -22.24 6.12 15.34
N LEU A 37 -22.72 4.87 15.44
CA LEU A 37 -24.16 4.59 15.40
C LEU A 37 -24.90 5.21 16.59
N GLU A 38 -24.32 5.15 17.79
CA GLU A 38 -24.86 5.84 18.98
C GLU A 38 -24.99 7.36 18.71
N SER A 39 -23.97 7.98 18.13
CA SER A 39 -24.01 9.41 17.79
C SER A 39 -25.08 9.72 16.74
N TRP A 40 -25.30 8.83 15.76
CA TRP A 40 -26.35 8.98 14.76
C TRP A 40 -27.75 8.92 15.38
N ASP A 41 -27.98 7.99 16.30
CA ASP A 41 -29.27 7.81 16.97
C ASP A 41 -29.63 8.98 17.90
N MET A 42 -28.64 9.74 18.36
CA MET A 42 -28.85 10.95 19.15
C MET A 42 -29.47 12.11 18.36
N ILE A 43 -29.45 12.08 17.02
CA ILE A 43 -29.98 13.15 16.18
C ILE A 43 -31.51 13.00 16.04
N PRO A 44 -32.31 14.01 16.42
CA PRO A 44 -33.77 13.94 16.32
C PRO A 44 -34.28 13.84 14.87
N GLU A 45 -35.48 13.28 14.70
CA GLU A 45 -36.15 13.23 13.40
C GLU A 45 -36.86 14.55 13.03
N PRO A 46 -36.91 14.92 11.75
CA PRO A 46 -36.20 14.29 10.63
C PRO A 46 -34.70 14.67 10.65
N LYS A 47 -33.80 13.68 10.53
CA LYS A 47 -32.34 13.93 10.59
C LYS A 47 -31.82 14.93 9.55
N SER A 48 -32.51 15.04 8.41
CA SER A 48 -32.23 16.03 7.36
C SER A 48 -32.43 17.49 7.79
N ALA A 49 -33.13 17.73 8.90
CA ALA A 49 -33.26 19.07 9.46
C ALA A 49 -31.99 19.55 10.19
N TYR A 50 -31.02 18.68 10.48
CA TYR A 50 -29.84 19.00 11.30
C TYR A 50 -28.54 18.91 10.51
N ASP A 51 -27.67 19.91 10.65
CA ASP A 51 -26.33 19.91 10.01
C ASP A 51 -25.50 18.67 10.43
N TYR A 52 -25.71 18.19 11.66
CA TYR A 52 -25.07 16.98 12.18
C TYR A 52 -25.48 15.71 11.43
N GLY A 53 -26.72 15.65 10.90
CA GLY A 53 -27.20 14.53 10.10
C GLY A 53 -26.37 14.36 8.84
N GLN A 54 -26.06 15.48 8.16
CA GLN A 54 -25.20 15.51 6.98
C GLN A 54 -23.77 15.04 7.30
N ILE A 55 -23.18 15.59 8.36
CA ILE A 55 -21.79 15.32 8.74
C ILE A 55 -21.59 13.84 9.06
N ILE A 56 -22.46 13.26 9.89
CA ILE A 56 -22.27 11.89 10.36
C ILE A 56 -22.64 10.87 9.28
N SER A 57 -23.65 11.12 8.44
CA SER A 57 -23.98 10.17 7.36
C SER A 57 -22.83 10.06 6.35
N TYR A 58 -22.19 11.20 6.05
CA TYR A 58 -20.99 11.23 5.22
C TYR A 58 -19.81 10.52 5.92
N GLY A 59 -19.56 10.87 7.19
CA GLY A 59 -18.50 10.25 7.99
C GLY A 59 -18.65 8.74 8.13
N MET A 60 -19.88 8.23 8.22
CA MET A 60 -20.18 6.80 8.25
C MET A 60 -19.85 6.11 6.93
N ALA A 61 -20.21 6.72 5.79
CA ALA A 61 -19.82 6.19 4.48
C ALA A 61 -18.28 6.12 4.34
N VAL A 62 -17.56 7.14 4.80
CA VAL A 62 -16.08 7.16 4.83
C VAL A 62 -15.52 6.10 5.78
N PHE A 63 -16.04 6.00 7.00
CA PHE A 63 -15.62 5.01 7.99
C PHE A 63 -15.76 3.57 7.46
N TYR A 64 -16.89 3.25 6.85
CA TYR A 64 -17.10 1.92 6.28
C TYR A 64 -16.26 1.67 5.02
N ARG A 65 -16.01 2.69 4.19
CA ARG A 65 -15.04 2.60 3.09
C ARG A 65 -13.64 2.27 3.62
N ASP A 66 -13.16 3.07 4.57
CA ASP A 66 -11.80 2.98 5.12
C ASP A 66 -11.57 1.66 5.89
N THR A 67 -12.64 1.06 6.43
CA THR A 67 -12.64 -0.27 7.05
C THR A 67 -13.03 -1.41 6.10
N ALA A 68 -13.17 -1.10 4.81
CA ALA A 68 -13.49 -2.02 3.72
C ALA A 68 -14.81 -2.81 3.90
N GLN A 69 -15.78 -2.22 4.58
CA GLN A 69 -17.15 -2.70 4.72
C GLN A 69 -18.03 -2.07 3.62
N PHE A 70 -17.69 -2.31 2.36
CA PHE A 70 -18.22 -1.57 1.21
C PHE A 70 -19.74 -1.61 1.06
N GLU A 71 -20.39 -2.72 1.44
CA GLU A 71 -21.85 -2.80 1.41
C GLU A 71 -22.50 -1.78 2.37
N LYS A 72 -21.97 -1.69 3.59
CA LYS A 72 -22.40 -0.66 4.55
C LYS A 72 -22.02 0.74 4.05
N ALA A 73 -20.84 0.90 3.44
CA ALA A 73 -20.43 2.18 2.87
C ALA A 73 -21.42 2.66 1.80
N ARG A 74 -21.85 1.78 0.88
CA ARG A 74 -22.89 2.05 -0.13
C ARG A 74 -24.24 2.38 0.48
N GLN A 75 -24.64 1.67 1.54
CA GLN A 75 -25.87 2.00 2.26
C GLN A 75 -25.81 3.41 2.86
N TRP A 76 -24.67 3.78 3.44
CA TRP A 76 -24.47 5.09 4.03
C TRP A 76 -24.30 6.21 3.01
N THR A 77 -23.79 5.95 1.80
CA THR A 77 -23.82 6.96 0.72
C THR A 77 -25.25 7.24 0.25
N MET A 78 -26.13 6.23 0.19
CA MET A 78 -27.55 6.43 -0.10
C MET A 78 -28.24 7.25 1.00
N VAL A 79 -27.96 6.94 2.28
CA VAL A 79 -28.47 7.71 3.42
C VAL A 79 -27.99 9.16 3.36
N ALA A 80 -26.70 9.39 3.15
CA ALA A 80 -26.14 10.73 3.03
C ALA A 80 -26.75 11.49 1.85
N ARG A 81 -26.88 10.87 0.67
CA ARG A 81 -27.54 11.49 -0.50
C ARG A 81 -28.98 11.93 -0.17
N GLY A 82 -29.74 11.10 0.55
CA GLY A 82 -31.09 11.45 1.00
C GLY A 82 -31.16 12.64 1.98
N ILE A 83 -30.13 12.82 2.82
CA ILE A 83 -30.05 13.93 3.80
C ILE A 83 -29.59 15.23 3.15
N TYR A 84 -28.61 15.16 2.26
CA TYR A 84 -28.07 16.33 1.57
C TYR A 84 -29.05 16.91 0.54
N GLY A 85 -29.91 16.08 -0.07
CA GLY A 85 -30.94 16.48 -1.02
C GLY A 85 -30.42 16.80 -2.43
N GLU A 86 -31.33 17.25 -3.31
CA GLU A 86 -31.03 17.57 -4.72
C GLU A 86 -30.39 18.96 -4.84
N GLY A 87 -29.06 19.03 -4.71
CA GLY A 87 -28.28 20.24 -4.96
C GLY A 87 -26.98 19.91 -5.68
N GLU A 88 -26.62 20.70 -6.70
CA GLU A 88 -25.51 20.42 -7.63
C GLU A 88 -24.16 20.16 -6.94
N THR A 89 -23.83 20.92 -5.89
CA THR A 89 -22.58 20.73 -5.11
C THR A 89 -22.61 19.52 -4.20
N ALA A 90 -23.78 19.19 -3.63
CA ALA A 90 -23.92 18.04 -2.76
C ALA A 90 -23.99 16.72 -3.54
N SER A 91 -24.55 16.74 -4.76
CA SER A 91 -24.46 15.62 -5.71
C SER A 91 -23.01 15.32 -6.02
N VAL A 92 -22.21 16.33 -6.40
CA VAL A 92 -20.82 16.11 -6.81
C VAL A 92 -19.98 15.41 -5.74
N SER A 93 -20.00 15.87 -4.48
CA SER A 93 -19.21 15.24 -3.42
C SER A 93 -19.71 13.83 -3.04
N MET A 94 -21.02 13.57 -3.17
CA MET A 94 -21.59 12.25 -2.89
C MET A 94 -21.32 11.27 -4.03
N ASP A 95 -21.34 11.75 -5.27
CA ASP A 95 -21.06 10.98 -6.47
C ASP A 95 -19.56 10.60 -6.51
N GLU A 96 -18.67 11.52 -6.14
CA GLU A 96 -17.23 11.24 -5.96
C GLU A 96 -16.97 10.18 -4.87
N LEU A 97 -17.64 10.29 -3.72
CA LEU A 97 -17.49 9.31 -2.64
C LEU A 97 -18.03 7.93 -3.06
N ALA A 98 -19.20 7.89 -3.72
CA ALA A 98 -19.78 6.65 -4.24
C ALA A 98 -18.88 6.02 -5.31
N ALA A 99 -18.38 6.81 -6.26
CA ALA A 99 -17.46 6.37 -7.30
C ALA A 99 -16.19 5.75 -6.70
N THR A 100 -15.64 6.41 -5.68
CA THR A 100 -14.47 5.91 -4.93
C THR A 100 -14.77 4.59 -4.24
N ILE A 101 -15.95 4.44 -3.60
CA ILE A 101 -16.36 3.20 -2.96
C ILE A 101 -16.52 2.06 -3.98
N HIS A 102 -17.17 2.31 -5.12
CA HIS A 102 -17.31 1.32 -6.19
C HIS A 102 -15.94 0.90 -6.73
N PHE A 103 -15.06 1.87 -6.99
CA PHE A 103 -13.69 1.62 -7.45
C PHE A 103 -12.90 0.75 -6.46
N GLU A 104 -12.88 1.12 -5.18
CA GLU A 104 -12.17 0.37 -4.14
C GLU A 104 -12.78 -1.00 -3.83
N SER A 105 -14.08 -1.17 -4.09
CA SER A 105 -14.77 -2.47 -3.98
C SER A 105 -14.56 -3.40 -5.18
N GLY A 106 -13.95 -2.91 -6.27
CA GLY A 106 -13.72 -3.66 -7.51
C GLY A 106 -14.88 -3.61 -8.52
N ASP A 107 -15.90 -2.79 -8.25
CA ASP A 107 -17.05 -2.57 -9.12
C ASP A 107 -16.73 -1.46 -10.13
N LEU A 108 -15.84 -1.78 -11.08
CA LEU A 108 -15.23 -0.80 -11.96
C LEU A 108 -16.21 -0.19 -12.98
N GLU A 109 -17.25 -0.94 -13.37
CA GLU A 109 -18.29 -0.45 -14.28
C GLU A 109 -19.09 0.67 -13.61
N GLU A 110 -19.59 0.44 -12.40
CA GLU A 110 -20.36 1.44 -11.67
C GLU A 110 -19.47 2.62 -11.25
N ALA A 111 -18.21 2.35 -10.88
CA ALA A 111 -17.23 3.41 -10.64
C ALA A 111 -17.02 4.30 -11.87
N TYR A 112 -16.90 3.69 -13.06
CA TYR A 112 -16.75 4.42 -14.31
C TYR A 112 -17.97 5.29 -14.60
N VAL A 113 -19.18 4.74 -14.49
CA VAL A 113 -20.43 5.49 -14.69
C VAL A 113 -20.50 6.72 -13.80
N LEU A 114 -20.05 6.60 -12.54
CA LEU A 114 -20.04 7.72 -11.61
C LEU A 114 -18.90 8.70 -11.86
N PHE A 115 -17.70 8.25 -12.25
CA PHE A 115 -16.55 9.11 -12.51
C PHE A 115 -16.57 9.83 -13.86
N GLU A 116 -17.14 9.21 -14.90
CA GLU A 116 -17.10 9.71 -16.28
C GLU A 116 -17.63 11.16 -16.42
N PRO A 117 -18.77 11.56 -15.82
CA PRO A 117 -19.26 12.93 -15.90
C PRO A 117 -18.28 13.94 -15.27
N HIS A 118 -17.62 13.58 -14.18
CA HIS A 118 -16.62 14.45 -13.53
C HIS A 118 -15.39 14.63 -14.39
N TYR A 119 -14.86 13.55 -14.96
CA TYR A 119 -13.71 13.62 -15.86
C TYR A 119 -14.03 14.38 -17.14
N ARG A 120 -15.24 14.24 -17.69
CA ARG A 120 -15.70 15.01 -18.86
C ARG A 120 -15.78 16.51 -18.56
N ASN A 121 -16.34 16.88 -17.41
CA ASN A 121 -16.40 18.27 -16.97
C ASN A 121 -15.00 18.86 -16.73
N PHE A 122 -14.12 18.09 -16.07
CA PHE A 122 -12.73 18.47 -15.85
C PHE A 122 -11.98 18.67 -17.18
N SER A 123 -12.16 17.73 -18.11
CA SER A 123 -11.57 17.75 -19.46
C SER A 123 -11.99 19.00 -20.23
N SER A 124 -13.28 19.33 -20.21
CA SER A 124 -13.81 20.55 -20.82
C SER A 124 -13.29 21.82 -20.16
N THR A 125 -13.11 21.81 -18.83
CA THR A 125 -12.68 22.99 -18.08
C THR A 125 -11.20 23.29 -18.31
N HIS A 126 -10.38 22.26 -18.47
CA HIS A 126 -8.91 22.38 -18.52
C HIS A 126 -8.32 22.12 -19.92
N GLY A 127 -9.15 21.76 -20.91
CA GLY A 127 -8.70 21.51 -22.29
C GLY A 127 -7.83 20.26 -22.44
N VAL A 128 -8.08 19.23 -21.61
CA VAL A 128 -7.32 17.97 -21.58
C VAL A 128 -8.27 16.81 -21.86
N ASP A 129 -7.92 15.86 -22.73
CA ASP A 129 -8.75 14.66 -22.95
C ASP A 129 -8.30 13.52 -22.04
N LEU A 130 -8.90 13.42 -20.83
CA LEU A 130 -8.58 12.36 -19.88
C LEU A 130 -9.28 11.02 -20.17
N LEU A 131 -10.34 11.03 -20.97
CA LEU A 131 -11.17 9.84 -21.21
C LEU A 131 -10.63 9.00 -22.38
N ASN A 132 -9.97 9.62 -23.35
CA ASN A 132 -9.47 8.94 -24.55
C ASN A 132 -7.93 8.92 -24.65
N ALA A 133 -7.20 9.27 -23.58
CA ALA A 133 -5.74 9.27 -23.61
C ALA A 133 -5.17 7.84 -23.65
N GLU A 134 -4.37 7.54 -24.68
CA GLU A 134 -3.66 6.25 -24.81
C GLU A 134 -2.42 6.16 -23.91
N GLU A 135 -1.89 7.31 -23.47
CA GLU A 135 -0.75 7.43 -22.55
C GLU A 135 -1.11 8.29 -21.32
N PRO A 136 -0.41 8.12 -20.18
CA PRO A 136 -0.66 8.94 -18.99
C PRO A 136 -0.48 10.44 -19.28
N VAL A 137 -1.54 11.22 -19.12
CA VAL A 137 -1.49 12.67 -19.38
C VAL A 137 -0.77 13.40 -18.24
N GLU A 138 0.30 14.13 -18.54
CA GLU A 138 0.94 15.02 -17.58
C GLU A 138 0.04 16.21 -17.23
N LEU A 139 -0.46 16.24 -16.00
CA LEU A 139 -1.25 17.35 -15.49
C LEU A 139 -0.35 18.57 -15.20
N PRO A 140 -0.75 19.80 -15.56
CA PRO A 140 -0.08 21.04 -15.19
C PRO A 140 0.25 21.10 -13.69
N SER A 141 1.40 21.66 -13.32
CA SER A 141 1.83 21.75 -11.91
C SER A 141 0.86 22.53 -11.01
N SER A 142 0.06 23.43 -11.59
CA SER A 142 -1.06 24.13 -10.93
C SER A 142 -2.24 23.24 -10.55
N ILE A 143 -2.32 22.03 -11.13
CA ILE A 143 -3.39 21.02 -10.96
C ILE A 143 -2.95 19.93 -9.95
N ARG A 144 -1.87 20.12 -9.18
CA ARG A 144 -1.49 19.23 -8.06
C ARG A 144 -2.40 19.39 -6.83
N GLN A 145 -3.71 19.28 -7.02
CA GLN A 145 -4.63 18.85 -5.97
C GLN A 145 -5.41 17.71 -6.60
N GLY A 146 -5.26 16.49 -6.06
CA GLY A 146 -6.13 15.36 -6.41
C GLY A 146 -7.62 15.69 -6.17
N PRO A 147 -8.54 14.74 -6.40
CA PRO A 147 -9.99 14.99 -6.30
C PRO A 147 -10.28 15.85 -5.08
N SER A 148 -10.89 16.99 -5.36
CA SER A 148 -10.90 18.17 -4.50
C SER A 148 -11.19 17.78 -3.06
N ARG A 149 -10.22 18.00 -2.17
CA ARG A 149 -10.46 18.00 -0.72
C ARG A 149 -11.76 18.74 -0.46
N ILE A 150 -12.74 18.09 0.17
CA ILE A 150 -13.96 18.76 0.58
C ILE A 150 -13.53 19.88 1.53
N ARG A 151 -13.74 21.11 1.08
CA ARG A 151 -13.36 22.30 1.84
C ARG A 151 -14.54 22.65 2.74
N HIS A 152 -14.26 23.37 3.82
CA HIS A 152 -15.24 23.89 4.78
C HIS A 152 -16.42 24.68 4.15
N LYS A 153 -16.39 24.95 2.84
CA LYS A 153 -17.38 25.64 2.02
C LYS A 153 -18.45 24.71 1.40
N ASP A 154 -18.22 23.41 1.36
CA ASP A 154 -19.11 22.43 0.70
C ASP A 154 -20.22 21.93 1.65
N VAL A 155 -20.10 22.22 2.95
CA VAL A 155 -21.20 22.13 3.93
C VAL A 155 -21.91 23.49 3.97
N ARG A 156 -23.23 23.53 3.75
CA ARG A 156 -24.04 24.75 3.89
C ARG A 156 -24.09 25.19 5.37
N THR A 157 -23.09 25.91 5.86
CA THR A 157 -23.12 26.42 7.24
C THR A 157 -23.98 27.68 7.32
N THR A 158 -25.16 27.60 7.90
CA THR A 158 -26.04 28.78 8.12
C THR A 158 -25.94 29.41 9.51
N THR A 159 -25.03 28.95 10.38
CA THR A 159 -25.08 29.25 11.83
C THR A 159 -23.90 30.11 12.30
N SER A 160 -24.13 31.04 13.23
CA SER A 160 -23.14 31.99 13.76
C SER A 160 -22.43 31.47 15.04
N GLY A 161 -21.22 31.99 15.30
CA GLY A 161 -20.54 31.88 16.61
C GLY A 161 -20.14 30.48 17.09
N GLN A 162 -20.67 30.06 18.25
CA GLN A 162 -20.30 28.84 18.98
C GLN A 162 -20.56 27.54 18.19
N SER A 163 -21.68 27.47 17.46
CA SER A 163 -22.03 26.31 16.63
C SER A 163 -21.02 26.07 15.49
N ARG A 164 -20.29 27.10 15.01
CA ARG A 164 -19.23 26.89 14.00
C ARG A 164 -18.01 26.15 14.55
N ARG A 165 -17.68 26.33 15.84
CA ARG A 165 -16.56 25.61 16.48
C ARG A 165 -16.91 24.14 16.70
N HIS A 166 -18.13 23.86 17.15
CA HIS A 166 -18.65 22.50 17.32
C HIS A 166 -18.85 21.78 15.98
N LEU A 167 -19.35 22.46 14.95
CA LEU A 167 -19.39 21.93 13.58
C LEU A 167 -17.99 21.67 13.03
N SER A 168 -17.03 22.58 13.23
CA SER A 168 -15.64 22.36 12.82
C SER A 168 -15.00 21.16 13.54
N LEU A 169 -15.34 20.94 14.81
CA LEU A 169 -14.88 19.78 15.58
C LEU A 169 -15.53 18.49 15.07
N ALA A 170 -16.85 18.47 14.85
CA ALA A 170 -17.54 17.34 14.26
C ALA A 170 -16.97 16.97 12.88
N ILE A 171 -16.75 17.96 12.02
CA ILE A 171 -16.10 17.78 10.72
C ILE A 171 -14.68 17.20 10.90
N ARG A 172 -13.91 17.60 11.92
CA ARG A 172 -12.60 16.96 12.16
C ARG A 172 -12.71 15.51 12.63
N THR A 173 -13.68 15.23 13.48
CA THR A 173 -13.93 13.89 14.02
C THR A 173 -14.37 12.91 12.93
N PHE A 174 -15.19 13.36 11.98
CA PHE A 174 -15.84 12.52 10.97
C PHE A 174 -15.29 12.66 9.54
N VAL A 175 -14.70 13.82 9.20
CA VAL A 175 -14.47 14.25 7.79
C VAL A 175 -13.03 14.73 7.52
N SER A 176 -12.18 15.03 8.52
CA SER A 176 -10.83 15.56 8.22
C SER A 176 -9.88 14.48 7.71
N GLU A 177 -9.73 14.45 6.39
CA GLU A 177 -8.89 13.57 5.58
C GLU A 177 -7.36 13.76 5.73
N ASN A 178 -6.85 14.62 6.62
CA ASN A 178 -5.41 14.98 6.59
C ASN A 178 -4.51 14.34 7.67
N GLU A 179 -5.04 13.66 8.68
CA GLU A 179 -4.22 12.84 9.60
C GLU A 179 -4.34 11.34 9.33
N ALA A 180 -5.50 10.92 8.78
CA ALA A 180 -5.70 9.54 8.36
C ALA A 180 -4.92 9.22 7.09
N MET A 181 -4.75 10.09 6.09
CA MET A 181 -3.98 9.69 4.90
C MET A 181 -2.47 9.50 5.14
N THR A 182 -1.87 10.16 6.14
CA THR A 182 -0.47 9.89 6.53
C THR A 182 -0.36 8.65 7.41
N THR A 183 -1.34 8.41 8.28
CA THR A 183 -1.37 7.25 9.20
C THR A 183 -1.88 5.97 8.52
N GLN A 184 -2.89 6.06 7.66
CA GLN A 184 -3.50 4.99 6.86
C GLN A 184 -2.64 4.60 5.64
N ARG A 185 -1.81 5.50 5.08
CA ARG A 185 -0.72 5.08 4.17
C ARG A 185 0.37 4.32 4.92
N ALA A 186 0.70 4.74 6.14
CA ALA A 186 1.61 3.99 6.99
C ALA A 186 0.99 2.64 7.39
N ASP A 187 -0.30 2.56 7.71
CA ASP A 187 -1.00 1.33 8.08
C ASP A 187 -1.26 0.42 6.88
N ALA A 188 -1.59 0.97 5.71
CA ALA A 188 -1.75 0.20 4.47
C ALA A 188 -0.40 -0.31 3.98
N ALA A 189 0.66 0.51 4.04
CA ALA A 189 2.02 0.06 3.75
C ALA A 189 2.51 -0.97 4.78
N ALA A 190 2.19 -0.80 6.06
CA ALA A 190 2.51 -1.76 7.12
C ALA A 190 1.73 -3.07 6.93
N ARG A 191 0.43 -3.03 6.62
CA ARG A 191 -0.38 -4.20 6.28
C ARG A 191 0.14 -4.90 5.03
N ARG A 192 0.50 -4.15 4.00
CA ARG A 192 1.14 -4.69 2.79
C ARG A 192 2.47 -5.36 3.13
N ALA A 193 3.29 -4.74 3.99
CA ALA A 193 4.54 -5.33 4.46
C ALA A 193 4.31 -6.60 5.28
N LEU A 194 3.31 -6.63 6.17
CA LEU A 194 2.92 -7.81 6.94
C LEU A 194 2.49 -8.97 6.04
N ILE A 195 1.67 -8.69 5.02
CA ILE A 195 1.27 -9.71 4.04
C ILE A 195 2.49 -10.21 3.26
N LEU A 196 3.41 -9.31 2.88
CA LEU A 196 4.66 -9.72 2.22
C LEU A 196 5.56 -10.55 3.14
N ASP A 197 5.68 -10.21 4.43
CA ASP A 197 6.45 -10.99 5.41
C ASP A 197 5.85 -12.38 5.63
N ALA A 198 4.53 -12.46 5.73
CA ALA A 198 3.82 -13.73 5.84
C ALA A 198 3.95 -14.57 4.56
N ALA A 199 3.83 -13.95 3.38
CA ALA A 199 3.99 -14.63 2.10
C ALA A 199 5.40 -15.17 1.93
N ASP A 200 6.41 -14.36 2.28
CA ASP A 200 7.83 -14.74 2.28
C ASP A 200 8.06 -15.99 3.14
N HIS A 201 7.46 -16.03 4.33
CA HIS A 201 7.55 -17.15 5.25
C HIS A 201 6.85 -18.41 4.74
N VAL A 202 5.59 -18.27 4.31
CA VAL A 202 4.74 -19.39 3.86
C VAL A 202 5.29 -20.02 2.58
N PHE A 203 5.63 -19.19 1.58
CA PHE A 203 6.24 -19.69 0.35
C PHE A 203 7.62 -20.28 0.60
N GLY A 204 8.29 -19.79 1.64
CA GLY A 204 9.45 -20.46 2.16
C GLY A 204 9.13 -21.90 2.62
N GLN A 205 8.29 -22.07 3.61
CA GLN A 205 8.10 -23.39 4.21
C GLN A 205 7.40 -24.40 3.30
N HIS A 206 6.49 -23.93 2.45
CA HIS A 206 5.56 -24.78 1.71
C HIS A 206 5.70 -24.68 0.18
N GLY A 207 6.65 -23.87 -0.31
CA GLY A 207 6.84 -23.60 -1.72
C GLY A 207 5.91 -22.53 -2.30
N VAL A 208 6.23 -22.05 -3.50
CA VAL A 208 5.57 -20.89 -4.13
C VAL A 208 4.13 -21.16 -4.57
N THR A 209 3.73 -22.43 -4.63
CA THR A 209 2.38 -22.91 -4.93
C THR A 209 1.51 -23.06 -3.69
N ALA A 210 2.05 -22.81 -2.48
CA ALA A 210 1.33 -22.95 -1.23
C ALA A 210 0.03 -22.13 -1.22
N PRO A 211 -1.06 -22.63 -0.61
CA PRO A 211 -2.34 -21.93 -0.57
C PRO A 211 -2.20 -20.51 0.01
N LEU A 212 -2.81 -19.52 -0.62
CA LEU A 212 -2.80 -18.13 -0.11
C LEU A 212 -3.51 -18.01 1.24
N ASP A 213 -4.35 -18.96 1.61
CA ASP A 213 -4.99 -19.01 2.93
C ASP A 213 -3.98 -19.14 4.08
N LEU A 214 -2.88 -19.85 3.85
CA LEU A 214 -1.78 -19.91 4.83
C LEU A 214 -1.12 -18.54 5.00
N VAL A 215 -1.06 -17.74 3.93
CA VAL A 215 -0.55 -16.36 3.98
C VAL A 215 -1.51 -15.47 4.77
N VAL A 216 -2.82 -15.61 4.53
CA VAL A 216 -3.87 -14.87 5.25
C VAL A 216 -3.81 -15.16 6.75
N GLU A 217 -3.75 -16.44 7.13
CA GLU A 217 -3.62 -16.89 8.51
C GLU A 217 -2.34 -16.35 9.15
N ARG A 218 -1.20 -16.50 8.47
CA ARG A 218 0.10 -16.08 8.99
C ARG A 218 0.28 -14.57 9.11
N ALA A 219 -0.40 -13.80 8.25
CA ALA A 219 -0.42 -12.35 8.28
C ALA A 219 -1.45 -11.80 9.26
N GLU A 220 -2.32 -12.65 9.82
CA GLU A 220 -3.43 -12.26 10.69
C GLU A 220 -4.36 -11.22 10.02
N VAL A 221 -4.59 -11.36 8.71
CA VAL A 221 -5.48 -10.49 7.94
C VAL A 221 -6.70 -11.26 7.44
N GLY A 222 -7.75 -10.55 7.01
CA GLY A 222 -8.86 -11.19 6.28
C GLY A 222 -8.49 -11.53 4.84
N ARG A 223 -9.10 -12.57 4.24
CA ARG A 223 -8.89 -12.94 2.82
C ARG A 223 -9.12 -11.76 1.87
N ALA A 224 -10.18 -10.98 2.10
CA ALA A 224 -10.47 -9.78 1.31
C ALA A 224 -9.36 -8.73 1.42
N THR A 225 -8.67 -8.61 2.56
CA THR A 225 -7.53 -7.71 2.74
C THR A 225 -6.32 -8.16 1.92
N LEU A 226 -6.05 -9.48 1.84
CA LEU A 226 -5.00 -10.00 0.98
C LEU A 226 -5.30 -9.70 -0.50
N TYR A 227 -6.50 -10.04 -0.98
CA TYR A 227 -6.87 -9.86 -2.39
C TYR A 227 -6.96 -8.38 -2.79
N ARG A 228 -7.36 -7.47 -1.89
CA ARG A 228 -7.28 -6.02 -2.14
C ARG A 228 -5.85 -5.51 -2.34
N ASN A 229 -4.86 -6.10 -1.64
CA ASN A 229 -3.46 -5.70 -1.78
C ASN A 229 -2.76 -6.43 -2.93
N PHE A 230 -3.18 -7.65 -3.22
CA PHE A 230 -2.60 -8.56 -4.19
C PHE A 230 -3.74 -9.33 -4.88
N PRO A 231 -4.26 -8.81 -6.01
CA PRO A 231 -5.42 -9.39 -6.69
C PRO A 231 -5.27 -10.86 -7.06
N ASP A 232 -4.04 -11.28 -7.34
CA ASP A 232 -3.70 -12.67 -7.61
C ASP A 232 -2.31 -13.03 -7.03
N ARG A 233 -1.97 -14.32 -7.15
CA ARG A 233 -0.66 -14.83 -6.72
C ARG A 233 0.48 -14.14 -7.47
N THR A 234 0.31 -13.84 -8.75
CA THR A 234 1.34 -13.21 -9.59
C THR A 234 1.69 -11.82 -9.07
N ALA A 235 0.71 -11.03 -8.65
CA ALA A 235 0.90 -9.71 -8.04
C ALA A 235 1.66 -9.79 -6.71
N LEU A 236 1.37 -10.81 -5.88
CA LEU A 236 2.10 -11.06 -4.64
C LEU A 236 3.56 -11.44 -4.90
N ILE A 237 3.78 -12.32 -5.87
CA ILE A 237 5.09 -12.75 -6.37
C ILE A 237 5.90 -11.55 -6.89
N GLN A 238 5.30 -10.72 -7.73
CA GLN A 238 5.92 -9.49 -8.25
C GLN A 238 6.36 -8.55 -7.13
N ALA A 239 5.53 -8.35 -6.12
CA ALA A 239 5.87 -7.48 -5.00
C ALA A 239 7.00 -8.05 -4.11
N LEU A 240 7.06 -9.37 -3.92
CA LEU A 240 8.18 -10.04 -3.24
C LEU A 240 9.49 -9.88 -4.01
N LEU A 241 9.44 -10.00 -5.35
CA LEU A 241 10.59 -9.75 -6.23
C LEU A 241 11.05 -8.30 -6.11
N GLN A 242 10.13 -7.34 -6.22
CA GLN A 242 10.43 -5.92 -6.10
C GLN A 242 11.06 -5.60 -4.75
N ARG A 243 10.52 -6.16 -3.65
CA ARG A 243 11.09 -5.98 -2.29
C ARG A 243 12.53 -6.49 -2.19
N THR A 244 12.85 -7.56 -2.92
CA THR A 244 14.22 -8.10 -2.98
C THR A 244 15.14 -7.17 -3.76
N VAL A 245 14.70 -6.70 -4.93
CA VAL A 245 15.43 -5.72 -5.76
C VAL A 245 15.71 -4.45 -4.97
N ASP A 246 14.69 -3.88 -4.32
CA ASP A 246 14.83 -2.64 -3.56
C ASP A 246 15.80 -2.77 -2.38
N ARG A 247 15.91 -3.96 -1.80
CA ARG A 247 16.85 -4.22 -0.72
C ARG A 247 18.28 -4.30 -1.23
N ILE A 248 18.51 -4.96 -2.36
CA ILE A 248 19.83 -4.96 -3.01
C ILE A 248 20.21 -3.53 -3.40
N ARG A 249 19.27 -2.77 -3.97
CA ARG A 249 19.46 -1.35 -4.29
C ARG A 249 19.89 -0.55 -3.06
N ARG A 250 19.13 -0.61 -1.97
CA ARG A 250 19.47 0.07 -0.71
C ARG A 250 20.83 -0.34 -0.17
N GLN A 251 21.17 -1.63 -0.26
CA GLN A 251 22.47 -2.11 0.20
C GLN A 251 23.62 -1.55 -0.65
N VAL A 252 23.47 -1.54 -1.98
CA VAL A 252 24.44 -0.92 -2.90
C VAL A 252 24.58 0.58 -2.63
N GLU A 253 23.46 1.28 -2.45
CA GLU A 253 23.44 2.71 -2.11
C GLU A 253 24.16 3.00 -0.77
N GLN A 254 23.92 2.18 0.26
CA GLN A 254 24.55 2.30 1.57
C GLN A 254 26.06 2.02 1.53
N LEU A 255 26.48 1.07 0.72
CA LEU A 255 27.90 0.72 0.54
C LEU A 255 28.65 1.78 -0.28
N GLY A 256 27.93 2.57 -1.09
CA GLY A 256 28.49 3.66 -1.88
C GLY A 256 29.64 3.20 -2.77
N ASP A 257 30.73 3.96 -2.77
CA ASP A 257 31.89 3.75 -3.66
C ASP A 257 32.94 2.79 -3.10
N ARG A 258 32.60 1.97 -2.11
CA ARG A 258 33.51 0.95 -1.58
C ARG A 258 33.91 -0.06 -2.67
N ASP A 259 35.19 -0.42 -2.69
CA ASP A 259 35.75 -1.41 -3.62
C ASP A 259 35.25 -2.83 -3.32
N ASP A 260 34.99 -3.14 -2.05
CA ASP A 260 34.51 -4.45 -1.58
C ASP A 260 32.98 -4.59 -1.59
N ALA A 261 32.24 -3.56 -2.06
CA ALA A 261 30.78 -3.50 -2.03
C ALA A 261 30.12 -4.74 -2.65
N LEU A 262 30.70 -5.30 -3.72
CA LEU A 262 30.18 -6.52 -4.36
C LEU A 262 30.14 -7.71 -3.39
N PHE A 263 31.20 -7.90 -2.60
CA PHE A 263 31.29 -9.00 -1.65
C PHE A 263 30.35 -8.81 -0.45
N GLU A 264 30.20 -7.58 0.02
CA GLU A 264 29.22 -7.22 1.05
C GLU A 264 27.79 -7.52 0.58
N VAL A 265 27.48 -7.25 -0.70
CA VAL A 265 26.20 -7.64 -1.29
C VAL A 265 26.02 -9.16 -1.31
N PHE A 266 27.03 -9.93 -1.71
CA PHE A 266 26.96 -11.40 -1.67
C PHE A 266 26.79 -11.94 -0.25
N GLU A 267 27.44 -11.33 0.73
CA GLU A 267 27.26 -11.67 2.14
C GLU A 267 25.83 -11.36 2.60
N GLY A 268 25.30 -10.20 2.24
CA GLY A 268 23.90 -9.83 2.49
C GLY A 268 22.90 -10.78 1.82
N MET A 269 23.21 -11.30 0.63
CA MET A 269 22.41 -12.34 -0.02
C MET A 269 22.47 -13.67 0.75
N ALA A 270 23.67 -14.14 1.10
CA ALA A 270 23.87 -15.39 1.80
C ALA A 270 23.23 -15.40 3.20
N GLN A 271 23.42 -14.33 3.99
CA GLN A 271 22.81 -14.17 5.31
C GLN A 271 21.29 -14.27 5.23
N ARG A 272 20.71 -13.74 4.16
CA ARG A 272 19.28 -13.80 3.94
C ARG A 272 18.77 -15.20 3.66
N ILE A 273 19.56 -16.03 2.98
CA ILE A 273 19.26 -17.45 2.77
C ILE A 273 19.41 -18.23 4.07
N VAL A 274 20.33 -17.82 4.96
CA VAL A 274 20.45 -18.41 6.30
C VAL A 274 19.17 -18.18 7.10
N ASP A 275 18.69 -16.93 7.11
CA ASP A 275 17.53 -16.50 7.91
C ASP A 275 16.19 -16.92 7.30
N SER A 276 16.08 -16.93 5.97
CA SER A 276 14.88 -17.37 5.24
C SER A 276 15.29 -18.30 4.08
N PRO A 277 15.50 -19.61 4.33
CA PRO A 277 16.08 -20.54 3.36
C PRO A 277 15.27 -20.69 2.09
N ALA A 278 13.95 -20.58 2.19
CA ALA A 278 13.11 -20.94 1.08
C ALA A 278 12.61 -19.76 0.22
N LEU A 279 13.06 -18.56 0.57
CA LEU A 279 13.24 -17.47 -0.38
C LEU A 279 14.24 -17.82 -1.49
N ALA A 280 15.28 -18.61 -1.19
CA ALA A 280 16.24 -19.05 -2.20
C ALA A 280 15.60 -20.08 -3.15
N ASP A 281 14.70 -20.91 -2.63
CA ASP A 281 13.91 -21.84 -3.42
C ASP A 281 12.93 -21.08 -4.34
N TYR A 282 12.33 -19.99 -3.88
CA TYR A 282 11.48 -19.13 -4.69
C TYR A 282 12.17 -18.57 -5.95
N TRP A 283 13.37 -18.00 -5.80
CA TRP A 283 14.16 -17.47 -6.93
C TRP A 283 14.61 -18.53 -7.94
N ARG A 284 14.69 -19.80 -7.48
CA ARG A 284 15.05 -20.96 -8.30
C ARG A 284 13.85 -21.67 -8.94
N ALA A 285 12.71 -21.71 -8.24
CA ALA A 285 11.54 -22.49 -8.62
C ALA A 285 10.55 -21.73 -9.52
N VAL A 286 10.54 -20.40 -9.47
CA VAL A 286 9.79 -19.60 -10.43
C VAL A 286 10.55 -19.61 -11.74
N ASP A 287 9.88 -20.07 -12.80
CA ASP A 287 10.46 -20.20 -14.12
C ASP A 287 11.01 -18.85 -14.61
N SER A 288 12.17 -18.93 -15.25
CA SER A 288 12.90 -17.81 -15.83
C SER A 288 12.15 -17.09 -16.95
N ASP A 289 11.12 -17.71 -17.49
CA ASP A 289 10.28 -17.18 -18.55
C ASP A 289 9.25 -16.15 -18.07
N VAL A 290 8.89 -16.15 -16.77
CA VAL A 290 7.96 -15.18 -16.17
C VAL A 290 8.52 -13.76 -16.35
N PRO A 291 7.78 -12.84 -17.02
CA PRO A 291 8.29 -11.50 -17.33
C PRO A 291 8.81 -10.73 -16.10
N ALA A 292 8.09 -10.81 -14.98
CA ALA A 292 8.49 -10.16 -13.74
C ALA A 292 9.82 -10.68 -13.16
N MET A 293 10.08 -12.00 -13.29
CA MET A 293 11.32 -12.60 -12.85
C MET A 293 12.49 -12.14 -13.73
N ARG A 294 12.27 -12.08 -15.05
CA ARG A 294 13.25 -11.56 -16.01
C ARG A 294 13.61 -10.11 -15.70
N THR A 295 12.62 -9.23 -15.57
CA THR A 295 12.83 -7.82 -15.23
C THR A 295 13.55 -7.65 -13.90
N ALA A 296 13.19 -8.42 -12.87
CA ALA A 296 13.86 -8.36 -11.58
C ALA A 296 15.34 -8.81 -11.66
N ARG A 297 15.64 -9.87 -12.42
CA ARG A 297 17.02 -10.34 -12.65
C ARG A 297 17.85 -9.30 -13.41
N GLU A 298 17.30 -8.72 -14.47
CA GLU A 298 17.94 -7.64 -15.23
C GLU A 298 18.25 -6.44 -14.33
N THR A 299 17.26 -5.99 -13.54
CA THR A 299 17.45 -4.88 -12.60
C THR A 299 18.55 -5.17 -11.58
N VAL A 300 18.63 -6.38 -11.03
CA VAL A 300 19.72 -6.77 -10.10
C VAL A 300 21.08 -6.76 -10.79
N ARG A 301 21.17 -7.23 -12.05
CA ARG A 301 22.43 -7.20 -12.80
C ARG A 301 22.91 -5.77 -13.01
N ASP A 302 22.01 -4.86 -13.38
CA ASP A 302 22.34 -3.46 -13.60
C ASP A 302 22.75 -2.74 -12.31
N LEU A 303 22.09 -3.05 -11.19
CA LEU A 303 22.47 -2.53 -9.86
C LEU A 303 23.89 -2.93 -9.45
N LEU A 304 24.39 -4.07 -9.91
CA LEU A 304 25.71 -4.59 -9.54
C LEU A 304 26.81 -4.29 -10.56
N GLU A 305 26.49 -3.67 -11.70
CA GLU A 305 27.47 -3.33 -12.73
C GLU A 305 28.56 -2.40 -12.19
N ALA A 306 28.19 -1.32 -11.49
CA ALA A 306 29.16 -0.39 -10.90
C ALA A 306 30.00 -1.03 -9.77
N PRO A 307 29.41 -1.76 -8.79
CA PRO A 307 30.18 -2.55 -7.82
C PRO A 307 31.17 -3.54 -8.46
N ILE A 308 30.79 -4.23 -9.54
CA ILE A 308 31.69 -5.14 -10.27
C ILE A 308 32.87 -4.36 -10.87
N ALA A 309 32.60 -3.24 -11.55
CA ALA A 309 33.64 -2.42 -12.17
C ALA A 309 34.66 -1.92 -11.13
N ARG A 310 34.20 -1.47 -9.96
CA ARG A 310 35.07 -1.04 -8.85
C ARG A 310 35.89 -2.19 -8.29
N ALA A 311 35.27 -3.34 -8.00
CA ALA A 311 35.98 -4.50 -7.49
C ALA A 311 37.07 -5.00 -8.46
N LYS A 312 36.81 -4.92 -9.78
CA LYS A 312 37.80 -5.22 -10.83
C LYS A 312 38.95 -4.20 -10.84
N ALA A 313 38.63 -2.90 -10.79
CA ALA A 313 39.63 -1.84 -10.76
C ALA A 313 40.55 -1.91 -9.53
N ALA A 314 40.01 -2.34 -8.38
CA ALA A 314 40.74 -2.53 -7.14
C ALA A 314 41.51 -3.88 -7.08
N GLY A 315 41.44 -4.71 -8.12
CA GLY A 315 42.10 -6.02 -8.15
C GLY A 315 41.47 -7.06 -7.21
N LEU A 316 40.23 -6.82 -6.74
CA LEU A 316 39.50 -7.75 -5.88
C LEU A 316 38.75 -8.82 -6.68
N CYS A 317 38.55 -8.61 -7.98
CA CYS A 317 37.89 -9.54 -8.89
C CYS A 317 38.66 -9.75 -10.20
N ARG A 318 38.52 -10.94 -10.77
CA ARG A 318 39.02 -11.33 -12.08
C ARG A 318 38.47 -10.43 -13.20
N PRO A 319 39.28 -10.12 -14.23
CA PRO A 319 38.92 -9.13 -15.25
C PRO A 319 37.78 -9.57 -16.18
N ASP A 320 37.47 -10.86 -16.23
CA ASP A 320 36.40 -11.48 -17.02
C ASP A 320 35.10 -11.66 -16.23
N LEU A 321 35.03 -11.22 -14.96
CA LEU A 321 33.75 -11.18 -14.24
C LEU A 321 32.80 -10.18 -14.92
N GLU A 322 31.61 -10.67 -15.27
CA GLU A 322 30.54 -9.88 -15.90
C GLU A 322 29.27 -9.83 -15.03
N LYS A 323 28.42 -8.82 -15.28
CA LYS A 323 27.12 -8.73 -14.60
C LYS A 323 26.19 -9.91 -14.93
N THR A 324 26.38 -10.57 -16.06
CA THR A 324 25.66 -11.78 -16.48
C THR A 324 25.91 -12.96 -15.52
N ASP A 325 27.09 -13.03 -14.90
CA ASP A 325 27.48 -14.08 -13.94
C ASP A 325 26.72 -14.00 -12.61
N ILE A 326 26.14 -12.85 -12.27
CA ILE A 326 25.43 -12.62 -11.01
C ILE A 326 24.31 -13.64 -10.79
N SER A 327 23.60 -14.02 -11.84
CA SER A 327 22.54 -15.03 -11.74
C SER A 327 23.10 -16.41 -11.41
N LEU A 328 24.25 -16.77 -11.98
CA LEU A 328 24.94 -18.03 -11.70
C LEU A 328 25.47 -18.07 -10.27
N ILE A 329 26.14 -17.01 -9.83
CA ILE A 329 26.67 -16.87 -8.45
C ILE A 329 25.51 -16.95 -7.44
N SER A 330 24.41 -16.25 -7.69
CA SER A 330 23.21 -16.30 -6.83
C SER A 330 22.62 -17.72 -6.77
N GLY A 331 22.59 -18.43 -7.91
CA GLY A 331 22.15 -19.83 -7.99
C GLY A 331 23.07 -20.79 -7.22
N MET A 332 24.39 -20.61 -7.32
CA MET A 332 25.39 -21.38 -6.58
C MET A 332 25.23 -21.20 -5.06
N LEU A 333 25.10 -19.96 -4.59
CA LEU A 333 24.82 -19.68 -3.18
C LEU A 333 23.50 -20.34 -2.76
N GLY A 334 22.41 -20.13 -3.52
CA GLY A 334 21.12 -20.75 -3.22
C GLY A 334 21.14 -22.29 -3.16
N ALA A 335 22.03 -22.95 -3.91
CA ALA A 335 22.20 -24.40 -3.89
C ALA A 335 23.13 -24.89 -2.78
N ALA A 336 24.19 -24.14 -2.46
CA ALA A 336 25.18 -24.49 -1.46
C ALA A 336 24.65 -24.37 -0.03
N LEU A 337 23.65 -23.52 0.20
CA LEU A 337 23.13 -23.19 1.53
C LEU A 337 21.91 -24.04 1.98
N ARG A 338 21.81 -25.28 1.49
CA ARG A 338 20.71 -26.23 1.82
C ARG A 338 20.90 -26.99 3.15
N GLY A 339 21.35 -26.29 4.19
CA GLY A 339 21.46 -26.83 5.55
C GLY A 339 20.10 -27.05 6.22
N LYS A 340 19.97 -28.10 7.04
CA LYS A 340 18.72 -28.46 7.72
C LYS A 340 18.42 -27.51 8.87
N THR A 341 19.45 -27.00 9.53
CA THR A 341 19.34 -26.01 10.62
C THR A 341 19.87 -24.64 10.19
N ARG A 342 19.49 -23.59 10.92
CA ARG A 342 20.03 -22.24 10.68
C ARG A 342 21.56 -22.21 10.85
N ASP A 343 22.07 -22.90 11.86
CA ASP A 343 23.51 -22.93 12.16
C ASP A 343 24.29 -23.65 11.06
N GLU A 344 23.77 -24.78 10.55
CA GLU A 344 24.35 -25.46 9.39
C GLU A 344 24.38 -24.53 8.16
N ARG A 345 23.28 -23.80 7.89
CA ARG A 345 23.25 -22.83 6.79
C ARG A 345 24.25 -21.70 6.99
N ALA A 346 24.42 -21.18 8.20
CA ALA A 346 25.40 -20.14 8.51
C ALA A 346 26.83 -20.63 8.28
N GLN A 347 27.15 -21.86 8.69
CA GLN A 347 28.46 -22.47 8.42
C GLN A 347 28.71 -22.66 6.92
N LEU A 348 27.71 -23.15 6.19
CA LEU A 348 27.75 -23.27 4.74
C LEU A 348 27.91 -21.91 4.06
N ALA A 349 27.26 -20.86 4.57
CA ALA A 349 27.36 -19.49 4.06
C ALA A 349 28.77 -18.94 4.19
N GLY A 350 29.35 -19.04 5.38
CA GLY A 350 30.74 -18.64 5.61
C GLY A 350 31.70 -19.37 4.67
N ARG A 351 31.55 -20.70 4.53
CA ARG A 351 32.42 -21.48 3.65
C ARG A 351 32.23 -21.17 2.17
N ALA A 352 30.98 -21.02 1.72
CA ALA A 352 30.65 -20.71 0.33
C ALA A 352 31.16 -19.32 -0.07
N LEU A 353 31.00 -18.31 0.79
CA LEU A 353 31.51 -16.96 0.55
C LEU A 353 33.04 -16.92 0.50
N GLN A 354 33.72 -17.68 1.35
CA GLN A 354 35.19 -17.82 1.29
C GLN A 354 35.64 -18.41 -0.06
N LEU A 355 35.00 -19.50 -0.50
CA LEU A 355 35.32 -20.13 -1.79
C LEU A 355 35.00 -19.22 -2.97
N LEU A 356 33.85 -18.53 -2.93
CA LEU A 356 33.46 -17.56 -3.94
C LEU A 356 34.48 -16.42 -4.02
N ARG A 357 34.89 -15.85 -2.88
CA ARG A 357 35.90 -14.80 -2.84
C ARG A 357 37.23 -15.27 -3.44
N GLY A 358 37.71 -16.45 -3.05
CA GLY A 358 38.94 -17.02 -3.62
C GLY A 358 38.84 -17.28 -5.13
N GLY A 359 37.70 -17.78 -5.61
CA GLY A 359 37.45 -18.04 -7.03
C GLY A 359 37.32 -16.77 -7.87
N LEU A 360 36.80 -15.69 -7.29
CA LEU A 360 36.70 -14.38 -7.94
C LEU A 360 38.01 -13.61 -7.92
N GLN A 361 38.92 -13.86 -6.97
CA GLN A 361 40.24 -13.20 -6.89
C GLN A 361 41.31 -13.83 -7.79
N GLY A 362 41.07 -15.03 -8.34
CA GLY A 362 42.04 -15.72 -9.19
C GLY A 362 42.31 -14.99 -10.52
N ALA A 363 43.49 -15.21 -11.11
CA ALA A 363 43.75 -14.77 -12.49
C ALA A 363 42.72 -15.41 -13.43
N ALA A 364 42.23 -14.67 -14.42
CA ALA A 364 41.40 -15.23 -15.48
C ALA A 364 42.12 -16.47 -16.03
N SER A 365 41.50 -17.64 -15.87
CA SER A 365 42.08 -18.89 -16.38
C SER A 365 42.27 -18.69 -17.87
N GLY A 366 43.52 -18.49 -18.29
CA GLY A 366 43.88 -18.49 -19.71
C GLY A 366 43.32 -19.74 -20.35
N GLU A 367 42.77 -19.55 -21.54
CA GLU A 367 42.21 -20.56 -22.46
C GLU A 367 42.72 -21.98 -22.18
N ARG A 368 41.79 -22.89 -21.86
CA ARG A 368 42.01 -24.32 -21.96
C ARG A 368 41.04 -24.93 -22.95
#